data_AF-A0AAE7B5F5-F1
#
_entry.id   AF-A0AAE7B5F5-F1
#
_cell.length_a   1.000
_cell.length_b   1.000
_cell.length_c   1.000
_cell.angle_alpha   90.00
_cell.angle_beta   90.00
_cell.angle_gamma   90.00
#
_symmetry.space_group_name_H-M   'P 1'
#
loop_
_entity.id
_entity.type
_entity.pdbx_description
1 polymer ?
#
loop_
_entity_poly.entity_id
_entity_poly.type
_entity_poly.pdbx_seq_one_letter_code
_entity_poly.pdbx_strand_id
1 'polypeptide(L)' 'MELTHEQKELKKELAKYKRKVVELAGEVHDIVEDSIWTDYVRLPKLSQDIDSGMKIVNEFLERHPYLK' A
#
# COMPACT_ATOMS: atom_id res chain seq x y z
N MET A 1 -14.71 23.16 0.96
CA MET A 1 -15.34 22.55 2.14
C MET A 1 -14.24 21.97 3.01
N GLU A 2 -14.15 22.37 4.28
CA GLU A 2 -13.27 21.68 5.22
C GLU A 2 -13.77 20.25 5.47
N LEU A 3 -12.85 19.30 5.53
CA LEU A 3 -13.19 17.93 5.93
C LEU A 3 -13.65 17.92 7.39
N THR A 4 -14.68 17.13 7.68
CA THR A 4 -15.08 16.86 9.06
C THR A 4 -13.95 16.15 9.82
N HIS A 5 -14.00 16.17 11.16
CA HIS A 5 -12.99 15.49 11.98
C HIS A 5 -12.86 14.00 11.59
N GLU A 6 -13.98 13.32 11.40
CA GLU A 6 -14.04 11.92 10.96
C GLU A 6 -13.40 11.71 9.57
N GLN A 7 -13.69 12.58 8.61
CA GLN A 7 -13.08 12.51 7.29
C GLN A 7 -11.55 12.75 7.32
N LYS A 8 -11.06 13.59 8.24
CA LYS A 8 -9.62 13.80 8.46
C LYS A 8 -8.96 12.54 9.04
N GLU A 9 -9.61 11.83 9.95
CA GLU A 9 -9.10 10.56 10.49
C GLU A 9 -9.07 9.46 9.43
N LEU A 10 -10.15 9.30 8.64
CA LEU A 10 -10.18 8.32 7.54
C LEU A 10 -9.13 8.62 6.47
N LYS A 11 -8.82 9.90 6.21
CA LYS A 11 -7.71 10.29 5.33
C LYS A 11 -6.35 9.86 5.90
N LYS A 12 -6.13 9.96 7.21
CA LYS A 12 -4.90 9.46 7.86
C LYS A 12 -4.82 7.94 7.75
N GLU A 13 -5.94 7.25 7.91
CA GLU A 13 -6.00 5.80 7.79
C GLU A 13 -5.66 5.33 6.36
N LEU A 14 -6.25 5.96 5.35
CA LEU A 14 -5.90 5.74 3.95
C LEU A 14 -4.39 5.95 3.69
N ALA A 15 -3.80 6.99 4.28
CA ALA A 15 -2.37 7.25 4.13
C ALA A 15 -1.50 6.14 4.73
N LYS A 16 -1.94 5.51 5.84
CA LYS A 16 -1.26 4.33 6.41
C LYS A 16 -1.32 3.13 5.46
N TYR A 17 -2.49 2.85 4.88
CA TYR A 17 -2.62 1.75 3.90
C TYR A 17 -1.73 1.96 2.68
N LYS A 18 -1.74 3.18 2.10
CA LYS A 18 -0.89 3.52 0.96
C LYS A 18 0.60 3.42 1.30
N ARG A 19 1.01 3.87 2.49
CA ARG A 19 2.41 3.77 2.94
C ARG A 19 2.89 2.32 2.97
N LYS A 20 2.09 1.41 3.52
CA LYS A 20 2.44 -0.01 3.58
C LYS A 20 2.67 -0.61 2.19
N VAL A 21 1.84 -0.26 1.20
CA VAL A 21 2.03 -0.71 -0.19
C VAL A 21 3.34 -0.18 -0.78
N VAL A 22 3.66 1.10 -0.52
CA VAL A 22 4.90 1.72 -1.01
C VAL A 22 6.14 1.08 -0.37
N GLU A 23 6.09 0.77 0.92
CA GLU A 23 7.19 0.09 1.62
C GLU A 23 7.47 -1.29 0.99
N LEU A 24 6.42 -2.08 0.72
CA LEU A 24 6.55 -3.37 0.05
C LEU A 24 7.10 -3.23 -1.39
N ALA A 25 6.67 -2.21 -2.12
CA ALA A 25 7.18 -1.93 -3.46
C ALA A 25 8.66 -1.50 -3.44
N GLY A 26 9.08 -0.76 -2.40
CA GLY A 26 10.49 -0.44 -2.17
C GLY A 26 11.33 -1.69 -1.92
N GLU A 27 10.84 -2.63 -1.12
CA GLU A 27 11.54 -3.90 -0.91
C GLU A 27 11.70 -4.72 -2.20
N VAL A 28 10.69 -4.70 -3.07
CA VAL A 28 10.80 -5.32 -4.41
C VAL A 28 11.86 -4.62 -5.25
N HIS A 29 11.89 -3.28 -5.24
CA HIS A 29 12.91 -2.49 -5.95
C HIS A 29 14.32 -2.88 -5.49
N ASP A 30 14.56 -2.90 -4.19
CA ASP A 30 15.86 -3.21 -3.61
C ASP A 30 16.30 -4.64 -3.95
N ILE A 31 15.38 -5.62 -3.91
CA ILE A 31 15.71 -7.00 -4.32
C ILE A 31 16.06 -7.08 -5.80
N VAL A 32 15.31 -6.40 -6.66
CA VAL A 32 15.56 -6.45 -8.12
C VAL A 32 16.86 -5.74 -8.49
N GLU A 33 17.19 -4.63 -7.83
CA GLU A 33 18.41 -3.85 -8.11
C GLU A 33 19.67 -4.51 -7.50
N ASP A 34 19.61 -4.92 -6.23
CA ASP A 34 20.84 -5.21 -5.47
C ASP A 34 21.04 -6.70 -5.14
N SER A 35 19.95 -7.46 -4.90
CA SER A 35 20.06 -8.81 -4.32
C SER A 35 19.33 -9.91 -5.07
N ILE A 36 19.01 -9.71 -6.36
CA ILE A 36 18.16 -10.63 -7.13
C ILE A 36 18.70 -12.06 -7.17
N TRP A 37 20.03 -12.25 -7.21
CA TRP A 37 20.63 -13.57 -7.29
C TRP A 37 20.53 -14.39 -5.98
N THR A 38 20.21 -13.75 -4.86
CA THR A 38 20.08 -14.41 -3.55
C THR A 38 18.65 -14.34 -3.00
N ASP A 39 17.96 -13.22 -3.20
CA ASP A 39 16.71 -12.90 -2.51
C ASP A 39 15.46 -13.04 -3.39
N TYR A 40 15.60 -13.44 -4.67
CA TYR A 40 14.47 -13.57 -5.59
C TYR A 40 13.32 -14.45 -5.05
N VAL A 41 13.63 -15.39 -4.16
CA VAL A 41 12.65 -16.29 -3.52
C VAL A 41 11.57 -15.53 -2.72
N ARG A 42 11.84 -14.29 -2.31
CA ARG A 42 10.90 -13.42 -1.58
C ARG A 42 9.92 -12.70 -2.52
N LEU A 43 10.29 -12.48 -3.77
CA LEU A 43 9.50 -11.69 -4.74
C LEU A 43 8.06 -12.19 -4.95
N PRO A 44 7.79 -13.52 -5.04
CA PRO A 44 6.41 -13.99 -5.17
C PRO A 44 5.54 -13.60 -3.97
N LYS A 45 6.09 -13.68 -2.76
CA LYS A 45 5.36 -13.32 -1.54
C LYS A 45 5.13 -11.81 -1.45
N LEU A 46 6.16 -11.01 -1.73
CA LEU A 46 6.04 -9.55 -1.78
C LEU A 46 4.99 -9.10 -2.79
N SER A 47 4.95 -9.74 -3.97
CA SER A 47 3.94 -9.44 -4.98
C SER A 47 2.52 -9.73 -4.49
N GLN A 48 2.31 -10.86 -3.79
CA GLN A 48 1.02 -11.19 -3.17
C GLN A 48 0.63 -10.21 -2.05
N ASP A 49 1.60 -9.76 -1.27
CA ASP A 49 1.37 -8.82 -0.17
C ASP A 49 1.05 -7.40 -0.70
N ILE A 50 1.67 -6.99 -1.82
CA ILE A 50 1.32 -5.77 -2.55
C ILE A 50 -0.11 -5.85 -3.09
N ASP A 51 -0.48 -6.95 -3.76
CA ASP A 51 -1.85 -7.15 -4.26
C ASP A 51 -2.88 -7.08 -3.12
N SER A 52 -2.59 -7.76 -2.01
CA SER A 52 -3.44 -7.73 -0.81
C SER A 52 -3.54 -6.33 -0.20
N GLY A 53 -2.44 -5.58 -0.14
CA GLY A 53 -2.43 -4.20 0.34
C GLY A 53 -3.22 -3.26 -0.58
N MET A 54 -3.11 -3.43 -1.89
CA MET A 54 -3.87 -2.66 -2.87
C MET A 54 -5.37 -2.96 -2.82
N LYS A 55 -5.77 -4.22 -2.58
CA LYS A 55 -7.18 -4.58 -2.32
C LYS A 55 -7.75 -3.80 -1.14
N ILE A 56 -7.02 -3.74 -0.02
CA ILE A 56 -7.44 -2.97 1.16
C ILE A 56 -7.59 -1.47 0.80
N VAL A 57 -6.63 -0.90 0.08
CA VAL A 57 -6.70 0.51 -0.36
C VAL A 57 -7.94 0.75 -1.23
N ASN A 58 -8.20 -0.13 -2.20
CA ASN A 58 -9.32 0.00 -3.12
C ASN A 58 -10.67 -0.15 -2.40
N GLU A 59 -10.82 -1.18 -1.56
CA GLU A 59 -12.02 -1.38 -0.75
C GLU A 59 -12.27 -0.18 0.18
N PHE A 60 -11.22 0.41 0.76
CA PHE A 60 -11.34 1.60 1.58
C PHE A 60 -11.83 2.81 0.76
N LEU A 61 -11.27 3.01 -0.44
CA LEU A 61 -11.70 4.08 -1.35
C LEU A 61 -13.12 3.89 -1.91
N GLU A 62 -13.58 2.66 -2.05
CA GLU A 62 -14.97 2.35 -2.42
C GLU A 62 -15.95 2.68 -1.31
N ARG A 63 -15.60 2.37 -0.05
CA ARG A 63 -16.40 2.74 1.14
C ARG A 63 -16.38 4.24 1.43
N HIS A 64 -15.33 4.93 1.01
CA HIS A 64 -15.11 6.35 1.27
C HIS A 64 -14.81 7.12 -0.02
N PRO A 65 -15.79 7.26 -0.94
CA PRO A 65 -15.57 7.83 -2.27
C PRO A 65 -15.12 9.29 -2.27
N TYR A 66 -15.37 10.03 -1.18
CA TYR A 66 -14.90 11.40 -0.97
C TYR A 66 -13.39 11.50 -0.64
N LEU A 67 -12.69 10.36 -0.51
CA LEU A 67 -11.23 10.30 -0.30
C LEU A 67 -10.44 9.94 -1.57
N LYS A 68 -11.12 9.68 -2.70
CA LYS A 68 -10.47 9.46 -4.00
C LYS A 68 -9.82 10.72 -4.54
#